data_AF-A0A1X7KDM3-F1
#
_entry.id   AF-A0A1X7KDM3-F1
#
_cell.length_a   1.000
_cell.length_b   1.000
_cell.length_c   1.000
_cell.angle_alpha   90.00
_cell.angle_beta   90.00
_cell.angle_gamma   90.00
#
_symmetry.space_group_name_H-M   'P 1'
#
loop_
_entity.id
_entity.type
_entity.pdbx_description
1 polymer ?
#
loop_
_entity_poly.entity_id
_entity_poly.type
_entity_poly.pdbx_seq_one_letter_code
_entity_poly.pdbx_strand_id
1 'polypeptide(L)'
;MFFYKADTLIRNKYMTYEFDLHESKEEGRAEGRVEGKAEGIAEANAKALVEKKALAKGLLEDGVPVEIISKRTGFTIEEIQAL
;
A
#
# COMPACT_ATOMS: atom_id res chain seq x y z
N MET A 1 36.39 17.00 25.45
CA MET A 1 37.30 16.19 24.62
C MET A 1 36.74 14.78 24.60
N PHE A 2 36.18 14.32 23.47
CA PHE A 2 35.57 12.98 23.37
C PHE A 2 36.71 11.94 23.27
N PHE A 3 36.99 11.22 24.37
CA PHE A 3 38.13 10.31 24.53
C PHE A 3 38.10 9.06 23.63
N TYR A 4 37.00 8.84 22.90
CA TYR A 4 36.78 7.65 22.06
C TYR A 4 37.58 7.66 20.74
N LYS A 5 38.24 8.78 20.40
CA LYS A 5 38.97 8.93 19.14
C LYS A 5 40.43 8.42 19.18
N ALA A 6 40.98 8.16 20.37
CA ALA A 6 42.39 7.79 20.54
C ALA A 6 42.61 6.28 20.76
N ASP A 7 41.61 5.55 21.26
CA ASP A 7 41.71 4.11 21.53
C ASP A 7 41.05 3.31 20.38
N THR A 8 41.84 2.47 19.70
CA THR A 8 41.44 1.76 18.47
C THR A 8 40.33 0.74 18.70
N LEU A 9 40.30 0.08 19.87
CA LEU A 9 39.26 -0.88 20.22
C LEU A 9 37.93 -0.18 20.48
N ILE A 10 37.98 0.93 21.19
CA ILE A 10 36.80 1.77 21.46
C ILE A 10 36.28 2.34 20.14
N ARG A 11 37.15 2.91 19.30
CA ARG A 11 36.77 3.43 17.98
C ARG A 11 36.10 2.36 17.10
N ASN A 12 36.65 1.15 17.03
CA ASN A 12 36.08 0.08 16.22
C ASN A 12 34.68 -0.33 16.72
N LYS A 13 34.53 -0.49 18.03
CA LYS A 13 33.24 -0.84 18.65
C LYS A 13 32.16 0.23 18.46
N TYR A 14 32.55 1.51 18.49
CA TYR A 14 31.65 2.63 18.16
C TYR A 14 31.28 2.64 16.67
N MET A 15 32.23 2.39 15.77
CA MET A 15 31.96 2.36 14.33
C MET A 15 31.01 1.22 13.95
N THR A 16 31.16 0.03 14.53
CA THR A 16 30.22 -1.09 14.32
C THR A 16 28.84 -0.77 14.86
N TYR A 17 28.74 -0.19 16.06
CA TYR A 17 27.44 0.16 16.64
C TYR A 17 26.71 1.25 15.83
N GLU A 18 27.43 2.28 15.35
CA GLU A 18 26.82 3.30 14.49
C GLU A 18 26.44 2.74 13.12
N PHE A 19 27.22 1.81 12.57
CA PHE A 19 26.89 1.11 11.33
C PHE A 19 25.62 0.27 11.47
N ASP A 20 25.54 -0.58 12.50
CA ASP A 20 24.38 -1.43 12.80
C ASP A 20 23.11 -0.57 13.03
N LEU A 21 23.25 0.55 13.74
CA LEU A 21 22.14 1.47 13.99
C LEU A 21 21.68 2.19 12.71
N HIS A 22 22.61 2.43 11.77
CA HIS A 22 22.30 3.06 10.49
C HIS A 22 21.62 2.07 9.55
N GLU A 23 22.12 0.83 9.44
CA GLU A 23 21.48 -0.24 8.67
C GLU A 23 20.07 -0.54 9.20
N SER A 24 19.91 -0.72 10.51
CA SER A 24 18.60 -1.00 11.12
C SER A 24 17.56 0.11 10.85
N LYS A 25 17.99 1.38 10.77
CA LYS A 25 17.10 2.51 10.45
C LYS A 25 16.74 2.59 8.96
N GLU A 26 17.67 2.22 8.10
CA GLU A 26 17.46 2.19 6.64
C GLU A 26 16.53 1.02 6.28
N GLU A 27 16.76 -0.16 6.85
CA GLU A 27 15.90 -1.35 6.70
C GLU A 27 14.48 -1.08 7.19
N GLY A 28 14.30 -0.56 8.40
CA GLY A 28 12.96 -0.22 8.93
C GLY A 28 12.21 0.84 8.11
N ARG A 29 12.93 1.75 7.44
CA ARG A 29 12.33 2.73 6.50
C ARG A 29 11.97 2.10 5.15
N ALA A 30 12.75 1.14 4.68
CA ALA A 30 12.46 0.43 3.44
C ALA A 30 11.22 -0.46 3.62
N GLU A 31 11.16 -1.24 4.70
CA GLU A 31 10.03 -2.12 5.03
C GLU A 31 8.74 -1.32 5.22
N GLY A 32 8.77 -0.25 6.04
CA GLY A 32 7.59 0.59 6.28
C GLY A 32 7.06 1.31 5.02
N ARG A 33 7.90 1.57 4.01
CA ARG A 33 7.45 2.12 2.71
C ARG A 33 6.83 1.05 1.80
N VAL A 34 7.27 -0.19 1.90
CA VAL A 34 6.74 -1.30 1.09
C VAL A 34 5.38 -1.72 1.65
N GLU A 35 5.27 -1.92 2.96
CA GLU A 35 3.98 -2.23 3.62
C GLU A 35 2.97 -1.10 3.43
N GLY A 36 3.34 0.16 3.71
CA GLY A 36 2.41 1.28 3.56
C GLY A 36 1.93 1.52 2.13
N LYS A 37 2.73 1.18 1.12
CA LYS A 37 2.29 1.24 -0.29
C LYS A 37 1.36 0.08 -0.65
N ALA A 38 1.66 -1.13 -0.17
CA ALA A 38 0.82 -2.30 -0.44
C ALA A 38 -0.56 -2.16 0.22
N GLU A 39 -0.61 -1.73 1.48
CA GLU A 39 -1.86 -1.49 2.21
C GLU A 39 -2.67 -0.35 1.58
N GLY A 40 -2.02 0.77 1.23
CA GLY A 40 -2.70 1.90 0.59
C GLY A 40 -3.30 1.56 -0.78
N ILE A 41 -2.61 0.75 -1.59
CA ILE A 41 -3.12 0.29 -2.89
C ILE A 41 -4.29 -0.69 -2.71
N ALA A 42 -4.18 -1.63 -1.74
CA ALA A 42 -5.25 -2.58 -1.46
C ALA A 42 -6.52 -1.88 -0.97
N GLU A 43 -6.39 -0.91 -0.05
CA GLU A 43 -7.53 -0.16 0.47
C GLU A 43 -8.18 0.72 -0.61
N ALA A 44 -7.38 1.40 -1.44
CA ALA A 44 -7.88 2.21 -2.55
C ALA A 44 -8.61 1.34 -3.58
N ASN A 45 -8.07 0.18 -3.93
CA ASN A 45 -8.71 -0.76 -4.86
C ASN A 45 -10.02 -1.33 -4.30
N ALA A 46 -10.05 -1.67 -3.00
CA ALA A 46 -11.26 -2.16 -2.34
C ALA A 46 -12.36 -1.09 -2.32
N LYS A 47 -12.02 0.16 -1.96
CA LYS A 47 -12.96 1.29 -2.00
C LYS A 47 -13.47 1.56 -3.41
N ALA A 48 -12.58 1.59 -4.40
CA ALA A 48 -12.96 1.79 -5.80
C ALA A 48 -13.89 0.67 -6.33
N LEU A 49 -13.67 -0.58 -5.91
CA LEU A 49 -14.55 -1.70 -6.26
C LEU A 49 -15.93 -1.56 -5.62
N VAL A 50 -16.00 -1.19 -4.34
CA VAL A 50 -17.27 -0.97 -3.63
C VAL A 50 -18.06 0.18 -4.27
N GLU A 51 -17.41 1.30 -4.57
CA GLU A 51 -18.05 2.45 -5.23
C GLU A 51 -18.54 2.10 -6.63
N LYS A 52 -17.74 1.38 -7.44
CA LYS A 52 -18.16 0.92 -8.76
C LYS A 52 -19.35 -0.04 -8.69
N LYS A 53 -19.38 -0.95 -7.72
CA LYS A 53 -20.49 -1.88 -7.51
C LYS A 53 -21.77 -1.14 -7.08
N ALA A 54 -21.65 -0.16 -6.18
CA ALA A 54 -22.78 0.68 -5.77
C ALA A 54 -23.36 1.47 -6.95
N LEU A 55 -22.49 2.02 -7.81
CA LEU A 55 -22.91 2.71 -9.03
C LEU A 55 -23.59 1.77 -10.03
N ALA A 56 -23.02 0.58 -10.27
CA ALA A 56 -23.63 -0.42 -11.15
C ALA A 56 -25.02 -0.85 -10.65
N LYS A 57 -25.17 -1.03 -9.33
CA LYS A 57 -26.45 -1.34 -8.69
C LYS A 57 -27.47 -0.20 -8.82
N GLY A 58 -27.07 1.05 -8.56
CA GLY A 58 -27.95 2.21 -8.74
C GLY A 58 -28.45 2.34 -10.18
N LEU A 59 -27.57 2.13 -11.17
CA LEU A 59 -27.98 2.12 -12.58
C LEU A 59 -28.98 1.00 -12.91
N LEU A 60 -28.85 -0.16 -12.27
CA LEU A 60 -29.78 -1.28 -12.43
C LEU A 60 -31.15 -0.94 -11.83
N GLU A 61 -31.17 -0.32 -10.64
CA GLU A 61 -32.39 0.17 -9.98
C GLU A 61 -33.08 1.27 -10.80
N ASP A 62 -32.32 2.14 -11.47
CA ASP A 62 -32.81 3.17 -12.40
C ASP A 62 -33.33 2.58 -13.73
N GLY A 63 -33.26 1.25 -13.92
CA GLY A 63 -33.76 0.57 -15.11
C GLY A 63 -32.85 0.70 -16.34
N VAL A 64 -31.57 1.05 -16.14
CA VAL A 64 -30.59 1.10 -17.23
C VAL A 64 -30.29 -0.32 -17.73
N PRO A 65 -30.28 -0.57 -19.05
CA PRO A 65 -29.95 -1.88 -19.60
C PRO A 65 -28.58 -2.38 -19.14
N VAL A 66 -28.51 -3.66 -18.75
CA VAL A 66 -27.28 -4.32 -18.23
C VAL A 66 -26.11 -4.21 -19.22
N GLU A 67 -26.38 -4.20 -20.52
CA GLU A 67 -25.38 -4.01 -21.57
C GLU A 67 -24.70 -2.64 -21.52
N ILE A 68 -25.46 -1.60 -21.18
CA ILE A 68 -24.95 -0.23 -21.01
C ILE A 68 -24.14 -0.14 -19.71
N ILE A 69 -24.64 -0.75 -18.63
CA ILE A 69 -23.95 -0.81 -17.34
C ILE A 69 -22.60 -1.52 -17.51
N SER A 70 -22.57 -2.64 -18.21
CA SER A 70 -21.35 -3.41 -18.50
C SER A 70 -20.32 -2.58 -19.27
N LYS A 71 -20.74 -1.87 -20.34
CA LYS A 71 -19.86 -0.98 -21.10
C LYS A 71 -19.32 0.21 -20.28
N ARG A 72 -20.10 0.72 -19.32
CA ARG A 72 -19.75 1.91 -18.51
C ARG A 72 -18.88 1.59 -17.31
N THR A 73 -19.13 0.45 -16.67
CA THR A 73 -18.49 0.05 -15.40
C THR A 73 -17.34 -0.94 -15.60
N GLY A 74 -17.34 -1.66 -16.73
CA GLY A 74 -16.38 -2.71 -17.05
C GLY A 74 -16.69 -4.07 -16.38
N PHE A 75 -17.81 -4.18 -15.67
CA PHE A 75 -18.28 -5.44 -15.10
C PHE A 75 -18.91 -6.34 -16.17
N THR A 76 -18.82 -7.65 -15.98
CA THR A 76 -19.54 -8.60 -16.83
C THR A 76 -21.05 -8.55 -16.55
N ILE A 77 -21.83 -9.03 -17.51
CA ILE A 77 -23.29 -9.12 -17.36
C ILE A 77 -23.65 -10.00 -16.15
N GLU A 78 -22.91 -11.09 -15.94
CA GLU A 78 -23.05 -12.00 -14.80
C GLU A 78 -22.75 -11.29 -13.46
N GLU A 79 -21.67 -10.51 -13.41
CA GLU A 79 -21.32 -9.72 -12.22
C GLU A 79 -22.41 -8.70 -11.89
N ILE A 80 -22.98 -8.03 -12.90
CA ILE A 80 -24.04 -7.03 -12.70
C ILE A 80 -25.35 -7.68 -12.25
N GLN A 81 -25.69 -8.87 -12.78
CA GLN A 81 -26.86 -9.63 -12.34
C GLN A 81 -26.72 -10.20 -10.92
N ALA A 82 -25.48 -10.34 -10.43
CA ALA A 82 -25.18 -10.82 -9.08
C ALA A 82 -25.07 -9.70 -8.02
N LEU A 83 -25.23 -8.42 -8.39
CA LEU A 83 -25.24 -7.25 -7.49
C LEU A 83 -26.62 -7.00 -6.85
#